data_AF-L0ILD8-F1
#
_entry.id   AF-L0ILD8-F1
#
_cell.length_a   1.000
_cell.length_b   1.000
_cell.length_c   1.000
_cell.angle_alpha   90.00
_cell.angle_beta   90.00
_cell.angle_gamma   90.00
#
_symmetry.space_group_name_H-M   'P 1'
#
loop_
_entity.id
_entity.type
_entity.pdbx_description
1 polymer ?
#
loop_
_entity_poly.entity_id
_entity_poly.type
_entity_poly.pdbx_seq_one_letter_code
_entity_poly.pdbx_strand_id
1 'polypeptide(L)'
;MCGICGFSGDMANYLGENNLREMLDIIIHRGPDDEGTYFKNNTALGMRRLSIIDLKSGHQPIHNEEKDIGVGMTFKDDEISTLLSGDLYALWLKDMKNDKYLNSFYHMPQWKDEVSQMLYFDQKVWLPKDVLIKSDKMTMANSIELRVPFLDYRIVEFASSIPSSLKYRGNNEKYILKKAFKDTLPSFVLNRKKNGFPVPLSSLLNLEFKNFAKDILLSQKSLSRGYFNKQYIENLFKKYNSTSYKGRQIWLLLTFELWNRIFIDSSNASLDEEMSVI
;
A
#
# COMPACT_ATOMS: atom_id res chain seq x y z
N MET A 1 -0.60 4.25 -15.96
CA MET A 1 -1.39 3.11 -15.46
C MET A 1 -2.44 2.78 -16.48
N CYS A 2 -2.64 1.50 -16.84
CA CYS A 2 -3.67 1.09 -17.78
C CYS A 2 -5.04 1.76 -17.50
N GLY A 3 -5.69 2.27 -18.54
CA GLY A 3 -7.05 2.80 -18.47
C GLY A 3 -8.06 1.68 -18.58
N ILE A 4 -9.15 1.73 -17.81
CA ILE A 4 -10.31 0.84 -17.99
C ILE A 4 -11.55 1.74 -18.06
N CYS A 5 -12.42 1.47 -19.01
CA CYS A 5 -13.71 2.11 -19.16
C CYS A 5 -14.76 1.07 -19.54
N GLY A 6 -16.03 1.31 -19.24
CA GLY A 6 -17.07 0.37 -19.60
C GLY A 6 -18.43 0.70 -19.02
N PHE A 7 -19.43 0.00 -19.50
CA PHE A 7 -20.83 0.15 -19.13
C PHE A 7 -21.54 -1.20 -19.24
N SER A 8 -22.59 -1.41 -18.46
CA SER A 8 -23.31 -2.69 -18.37
C SER A 8 -24.83 -2.49 -18.34
N GLY A 9 -25.58 -3.58 -18.44
CA GLY A 9 -27.03 -3.56 -18.51
C GLY A 9 -27.55 -2.96 -19.82
N ASP A 10 -28.69 -2.30 -19.77
CA ASP A 10 -29.32 -1.71 -20.97
C ASP A 10 -28.45 -0.64 -21.63
N MET A 11 -27.56 0.02 -20.86
CA MET A 11 -26.58 0.97 -21.41
C MET A 11 -25.58 0.30 -22.37
N ALA A 12 -25.26 -0.98 -22.18
CA ALA A 12 -24.35 -1.70 -23.08
C ALA A 12 -24.92 -1.90 -24.48
N ASN A 13 -26.23 -2.11 -24.57
CA ASN A 13 -26.93 -2.24 -25.84
C ASN A 13 -27.23 -0.87 -26.46
N TYR A 14 -27.49 0.15 -25.63
CA TYR A 14 -27.81 1.50 -26.09
C TYR A 14 -26.60 2.27 -26.63
N LEU A 15 -25.45 2.24 -25.94
CA LEU A 15 -24.25 2.99 -26.31
C LEU A 15 -23.39 2.25 -27.35
N GLY A 16 -23.36 0.91 -27.29
CA GLY A 16 -22.66 0.09 -28.29
C GLY A 16 -21.13 0.27 -28.35
N GLU A 17 -20.50 -0.40 -29.32
CA GLU A 17 -19.03 -0.49 -29.41
C GLU A 17 -18.34 0.84 -29.76
N ASN A 18 -18.99 1.71 -30.51
CA ASN A 18 -18.40 2.98 -30.94
C ASN A 18 -18.16 3.93 -29.76
N ASN A 19 -19.13 4.06 -28.86
CA ASN A 19 -18.95 4.89 -27.67
C ASN A 19 -17.89 4.34 -26.71
N LEU A 20 -17.73 3.02 -26.63
CA LEU A 20 -16.63 2.44 -25.86
C LEU A 20 -15.26 2.81 -26.45
N ARG A 21 -15.13 2.86 -27.79
CA ARG A 21 -13.90 3.28 -28.47
C ARG A 21 -13.60 4.76 -28.25
N GLU A 22 -14.61 5.64 -28.29
CA GLU A 22 -14.43 7.06 -27.95
C GLU A 22 -13.97 7.26 -26.50
N MET A 23 -14.51 6.48 -25.55
CA MET A 23 -14.04 6.48 -24.17
C MET A 23 -12.58 6.02 -24.06
N LEU A 24 -12.18 5.02 -24.86
CA LEU A 24 -10.81 4.55 -24.95
C LEU A 24 -9.85 5.59 -25.52
N ASP A 25 -10.29 6.39 -26.49
CA ASP A 25 -9.49 7.45 -27.10
C ASP A 25 -9.23 8.60 -26.12
N ILE A 26 -10.22 8.97 -25.30
CA ILE A 26 -10.06 9.98 -24.24
C ILE A 26 -8.99 9.54 -23.23
N ILE A 27 -8.92 8.25 -22.92
CA ILE A 27 -7.96 7.70 -21.95
C ILE A 27 -6.70 7.12 -22.60
N ILE A 28 -6.41 7.41 -23.87
CA ILE A 28 -5.22 6.90 -24.58
C ILE A 28 -3.91 7.23 -23.85
N HIS A 29 -3.85 8.39 -23.20
CA HIS A 29 -2.72 8.83 -22.39
C HIS A 29 -2.45 7.91 -21.17
N ARG A 30 -3.42 7.08 -20.77
CA ARG A 30 -3.28 6.09 -19.68
C ARG A 30 -2.63 4.79 -20.16
N GLY A 31 -2.57 4.54 -21.46
CA GLY A 31 -1.98 3.33 -22.01
C GLY A 31 -1.91 3.34 -23.53
N PRO A 32 -0.93 4.05 -24.13
CA PRO A 32 -0.77 4.15 -25.58
C PRO A 32 -0.16 2.90 -26.21
N ASP A 33 0.32 1.94 -25.41
CA ASP A 33 1.12 0.83 -25.91
C ASP A 33 0.27 -0.34 -26.44
N ASP A 34 -0.97 -0.49 -25.97
CA ASP A 34 -1.88 -1.57 -26.37
C ASP A 34 -3.34 -1.25 -25.97
N GLU A 35 -4.33 -1.82 -26.67
CA GLU A 35 -5.76 -1.61 -26.41
C GLU A 35 -6.57 -2.91 -26.53
N GLY A 36 -7.74 -2.96 -25.89
CA GLY A 36 -8.65 -4.09 -26.05
C GLY A 36 -10.08 -3.77 -25.65
N THR A 37 -11.03 -4.45 -26.28
CA THR A 37 -12.48 -4.33 -26.02
C THR A 37 -13.10 -5.69 -25.79
N TYR A 38 -14.09 -5.75 -24.92
CA TYR A 38 -14.92 -6.91 -24.63
C TYR A 38 -16.39 -6.52 -24.69
N PHE A 39 -17.14 -7.23 -25.53
CA PHE A 39 -18.59 -7.09 -25.68
C PHE A 39 -19.28 -8.43 -25.61
N LYS A 40 -20.01 -8.69 -24.53
CA LYS A 40 -20.87 -9.87 -24.39
C LYS A 40 -21.83 -9.72 -23.21
N ASN A 41 -23.02 -10.31 -23.30
CA ASN A 41 -24.00 -10.42 -22.19
C ASN A 41 -24.32 -9.07 -21.51
N ASN A 42 -24.75 -8.06 -22.27
CA ASN A 42 -25.03 -6.70 -21.76
C ASN A 42 -23.86 -6.07 -20.98
N THR A 43 -22.63 -6.36 -21.38
CA THR A 43 -21.42 -5.77 -20.76
C THR A 43 -20.45 -5.34 -21.85
N ALA A 44 -19.99 -4.10 -21.72
CA ALA A 44 -18.98 -3.45 -22.55
C ALA A 44 -17.80 -3.03 -21.67
N LEU A 45 -16.61 -3.55 -21.94
CA LEU A 45 -15.39 -3.21 -21.20
C LEU A 45 -14.26 -2.92 -22.18
N GLY A 46 -13.58 -1.80 -21.98
CA GLY A 46 -12.44 -1.37 -22.76
C GLY A 46 -11.23 -1.19 -21.85
N MET A 47 -10.04 -1.53 -22.36
CA MET A 47 -8.78 -1.23 -21.70
C MET A 47 -7.77 -0.53 -22.62
N ARG A 48 -6.94 0.34 -22.03
CA ARG A 48 -5.71 0.91 -22.59
C ARG A 48 -4.56 0.44 -21.72
N ARG A 49 -3.48 -0.11 -22.28
CA ARG A 49 -2.36 -0.66 -21.51
C ARG A 49 -1.09 0.18 -21.70
N LEU A 50 -0.44 0.47 -20.57
CA LEU A 50 0.89 1.09 -20.52
C LEU A 50 1.89 0.02 -20.11
N SER A 51 2.88 -0.23 -20.94
CA SER A 51 3.92 -1.24 -20.77
C SER A 51 5.01 -0.72 -19.83
N ILE A 52 4.90 -1.04 -18.53
CA ILE A 52 5.87 -0.58 -17.53
C ILE A 52 6.86 -1.70 -17.09
N ILE A 53 6.45 -2.97 -16.88
CA ILE A 53 7.37 -4.09 -16.51
C ILE A 53 6.82 -5.46 -17.00
N ASP A 54 7.73 -6.35 -17.43
CA ASP A 54 7.56 -7.79 -17.76
C ASP A 54 6.36 -8.13 -18.66
N LEU A 55 6.58 -8.00 -19.96
CA LEU A 55 5.60 -8.24 -21.02
C LEU A 55 5.26 -9.73 -21.25
N LYS A 56 5.95 -10.68 -20.59
CA LYS A 56 5.82 -12.13 -20.89
C LYS A 56 5.42 -13.03 -19.71
N SER A 57 5.73 -12.71 -18.45
CA SER A 57 5.50 -13.63 -17.31
C SER A 57 4.74 -13.07 -16.10
N GLY A 58 4.15 -11.88 -16.21
CA GLY A 58 3.52 -11.16 -15.09
C GLY A 58 2.15 -11.66 -14.59
N HIS A 59 1.88 -12.97 -14.54
CA HIS A 59 0.63 -13.48 -13.94
C HIS A 59 0.71 -13.59 -12.42
N GLN A 60 -0.30 -13.02 -11.75
CA GLN A 60 -0.46 -12.96 -10.30
C GLN A 60 -1.66 -13.82 -9.86
N PRO A 61 -1.62 -14.44 -8.66
CA PRO A 61 -0.55 -14.44 -7.64
C PRO A 61 0.38 -15.67 -7.67
N ILE A 62 1.54 -15.59 -6.99
CA ILE A 62 2.63 -16.62 -6.96
C ILE A 62 2.85 -17.16 -5.51
N HIS A 63 3.27 -18.44 -5.33
CA HIS A 63 3.37 -19.21 -4.05
C HIS A 63 4.62 -20.13 -3.93
N ASN A 64 4.95 -20.66 -2.71
CA ASN A 64 5.74 -21.91 -2.44
C ASN A 64 5.72 -22.45 -0.95
N GLU A 65 6.71 -23.27 -0.49
CA GLU A 65 6.52 -24.51 0.32
C GLU A 65 7.00 -24.65 1.83
N GLU A 66 7.96 -23.92 2.45
CA GLU A 66 8.62 -24.37 3.74
C GLU A 66 9.17 -23.36 4.87
N LYS A 67 8.92 -22.03 4.96
CA LYS A 67 9.00 -21.06 6.16
C LYS A 67 10.38 -20.72 6.88
N ASP A 68 10.90 -19.46 7.09
CA ASP A 68 10.64 -18.44 8.19
C ASP A 68 11.56 -17.14 8.30
N ILE A 69 11.02 -15.94 8.73
CA ILE A 69 11.54 -14.60 9.31
C ILE A 69 10.52 -13.39 9.06
N GLY A 70 10.65 -12.21 9.71
CA GLY A 70 9.58 -11.22 10.01
C GLY A 70 9.41 -9.86 9.26
N VAL A 71 8.19 -9.28 9.41
CA VAL A 71 7.66 -7.99 8.89
C VAL A 71 7.41 -7.02 10.06
N GLY A 72 7.49 -5.71 9.85
CA GLY A 72 7.22 -4.70 10.88
C GLY A 72 5.77 -4.72 11.38
N MET A 73 5.54 -5.23 12.59
CA MET A 73 4.21 -5.36 13.18
C MET A 73 3.83 -4.15 14.04
N THR A 74 2.63 -3.60 13.83
CA THR A 74 2.08 -2.49 14.65
C THR A 74 1.37 -2.99 15.91
N PHE A 75 0.93 -4.24 15.90
CA PHE A 75 0.42 -4.97 17.06
C PHE A 75 1.21 -6.27 17.16
N LYS A 76 1.60 -6.65 18.38
CA LYS A 76 2.14 -7.98 18.64
C LYS A 76 1.02 -9.02 18.65
N ASP A 77 1.35 -10.29 18.51
CA ASP A 77 0.37 -11.38 18.49
C ASP A 77 -0.46 -11.46 19.78
N ASP A 78 0.17 -11.22 20.94
CA ASP A 78 -0.52 -11.16 22.24
C ASP A 78 -1.45 -9.94 22.35
N GLU A 79 -1.09 -8.84 21.70
CA GLU A 79 -1.94 -7.66 21.63
C GLU A 79 -3.14 -7.90 20.72
N ILE A 80 -2.95 -8.57 19.58
CA ILE A 80 -4.05 -8.90 18.66
C ILE A 80 -5.06 -9.84 19.33
N SER A 81 -4.60 -10.87 20.03
CA SER A 81 -5.50 -11.82 20.71
C SER A 81 -6.35 -11.19 21.81
N THR A 82 -5.87 -10.08 22.38
CA THR A 82 -6.62 -9.30 23.38
C THR A 82 -7.49 -8.21 22.75
N LEU A 83 -7.06 -7.67 21.60
CA LEU A 83 -7.73 -6.59 20.88
C LEU A 83 -8.93 -7.10 20.07
N LEU A 84 -8.72 -8.11 19.22
CA LEU A 84 -9.74 -8.59 18.30
C LEU A 84 -10.73 -9.49 19.04
N SER A 85 -11.98 -9.47 18.60
CA SER A 85 -13.04 -10.33 19.14
C SER A 85 -13.90 -10.92 18.02
N GLY A 86 -14.66 -11.96 18.38
CA GLY A 86 -15.64 -12.60 17.49
C GLY A 86 -15.03 -13.13 16.19
N ASP A 87 -15.78 -12.98 15.11
CA ASP A 87 -15.43 -13.51 13.79
C ASP A 87 -14.14 -12.91 13.23
N LEU A 88 -13.83 -11.64 13.57
CA LEU A 88 -12.61 -11.00 13.09
C LEU A 88 -11.35 -11.62 13.70
N TYR A 89 -11.39 -12.03 14.97
CA TYR A 89 -10.27 -12.76 15.59
C TYR A 89 -10.12 -14.16 14.99
N ALA A 90 -11.24 -14.86 14.73
CA ALA A 90 -11.21 -16.17 14.07
C ALA A 90 -10.65 -16.09 12.64
N LEU A 91 -11.04 -15.07 11.87
CA LEU A 91 -10.49 -14.78 10.54
C LEU A 91 -9.01 -14.41 10.61
N TRP A 92 -8.60 -13.59 11.58
CA TRP A 92 -7.18 -13.26 11.78
C TRP A 92 -6.34 -14.50 12.07
N LEU A 93 -6.79 -15.41 12.94
CA LEU A 93 -6.11 -16.68 13.20
C LEU A 93 -6.01 -17.56 11.95
N LYS A 94 -7.03 -17.53 11.09
CA LYS A 94 -7.08 -18.31 9.85
C LYS A 94 -6.16 -17.72 8.76
N ASP A 95 -6.11 -16.40 8.63
CA ASP A 95 -5.51 -15.74 7.46
C ASP A 95 -4.13 -15.12 7.75
N MET A 96 -3.89 -14.57 8.94
CA MET A 96 -2.60 -13.89 9.25
C MET A 96 -1.51 -14.85 9.71
N LYS A 97 -1.84 -15.95 10.42
CA LYS A 97 -0.86 -17.04 10.65
C LYS A 97 -0.44 -17.72 9.34
N ASN A 98 -1.20 -17.49 8.26
CA ASN A 98 -0.94 -17.97 6.92
C ASN A 98 -0.50 -16.84 5.97
N ASP A 99 0.02 -15.72 6.49
CA ASP A 99 0.43 -14.56 5.67
C ASP A 99 1.39 -14.99 4.56
N LYS A 100 0.85 -15.08 3.36
CA LYS A 100 1.50 -15.55 2.13
C LYS A 100 2.72 -14.70 1.76
N TYR A 101 2.82 -13.48 2.28
CA TYR A 101 3.84 -12.50 1.92
C TYR A 101 5.07 -12.58 2.81
N LEU A 102 4.87 -12.73 4.12
CA LEU A 102 5.92 -13.17 5.04
C LEU A 102 6.53 -14.48 4.55
N ASN A 103 5.68 -15.45 4.20
CA ASN A 103 6.12 -16.73 3.67
C ASN A 103 6.94 -16.60 2.36
N SER A 104 6.64 -15.64 1.48
CA SER A 104 7.36 -15.48 0.20
C SER A 104 8.82 -15.02 0.32
N PHE A 105 9.23 -14.36 1.42
CA PHE A 105 10.61 -13.92 1.64
C PHE A 105 11.60 -15.09 1.75
N TYR A 106 11.14 -16.27 2.20
CA TYR A 106 11.97 -17.43 2.56
C TYR A 106 12.34 -18.36 1.40
N HIS A 107 12.02 -17.94 0.18
CA HIS A 107 11.49 -18.91 -0.77
C HIS A 107 11.89 -18.63 -2.21
N MET A 108 13.08 -18.06 -2.35
CA MET A 108 13.58 -17.49 -3.59
C MET A 108 14.97 -18.06 -3.91
N PRO A 109 15.49 -17.90 -5.14
CA PRO A 109 16.70 -18.57 -5.61
C PRO A 109 17.90 -18.33 -4.69
N GLN A 110 18.94 -19.17 -4.79
CA GLN A 110 20.22 -18.97 -4.10
C GLN A 110 20.68 -17.51 -4.27
N TRP A 111 20.45 -16.71 -3.23
CA TRP A 111 20.83 -15.32 -3.20
C TRP A 111 22.33 -15.25 -3.02
N LYS A 112 22.95 -14.24 -3.65
CA LYS A 112 24.39 -14.00 -3.47
C LYS A 112 24.74 -13.67 -2.00
N ASP A 113 23.80 -13.03 -1.29
CA ASP A 113 23.97 -12.53 0.08
C ASP A 113 22.64 -11.99 0.67
N GLU A 114 22.61 -11.76 1.98
CA GLU A 114 21.44 -11.26 2.74
C GLU A 114 20.95 -9.86 2.29
N VAL A 115 21.86 -8.97 1.86
CA VAL A 115 21.48 -7.63 1.38
C VAL A 115 20.71 -7.76 0.07
N SER A 116 21.14 -8.65 -0.82
CA SER A 116 20.43 -8.94 -2.06
C SER A 116 19.02 -9.51 -1.80
N GLN A 117 18.88 -10.40 -0.80
CA GLN A 117 17.58 -10.93 -0.39
C GLN A 117 16.64 -9.81 0.12
N MET A 118 17.12 -8.95 1.01
CA MET A 118 16.34 -7.84 1.56
C MET A 118 15.90 -6.86 0.47
N LEU A 119 16.80 -6.49 -0.44
CA LEU A 119 16.48 -5.58 -1.56
C LEU A 119 15.46 -6.16 -2.53
N TYR A 120 15.47 -7.48 -2.73
CA TYR A 120 14.47 -8.13 -3.57
C TYR A 120 13.10 -8.15 -2.90
N PHE A 121 13.04 -8.45 -1.60
CA PHE A 121 11.80 -8.34 -0.84
C PHE A 121 11.23 -6.93 -0.91
N ASP A 122 12.07 -5.91 -0.71
CA ASP A 122 11.64 -4.52 -0.83
C ASP A 122 11.01 -4.26 -2.21
N GLN A 123 11.59 -4.79 -3.29
CA GLN A 123 11.04 -4.65 -4.64
C GLN A 123 9.72 -5.37 -4.87
N LYS A 124 9.52 -6.55 -4.26
CA LYS A 124 8.32 -7.37 -4.50
C LYS A 124 7.18 -7.11 -3.52
N VAL A 125 7.50 -6.58 -2.34
CA VAL A 125 6.53 -6.41 -1.26
C VAL A 125 6.45 -4.95 -0.84
N TRP A 126 7.54 -4.39 -0.29
CA TRP A 126 7.50 -3.05 0.30
C TRP A 126 7.14 -1.95 -0.71
N LEU A 127 7.82 -1.93 -1.86
CA LEU A 127 7.59 -0.94 -2.91
C LEU A 127 6.16 -1.00 -3.46
N PRO A 128 5.68 -2.12 -4.06
CA PRO A 128 4.36 -2.14 -4.68
C PRO A 128 3.20 -2.08 -3.68
N LYS A 129 3.37 -2.61 -2.46
CA LYS A 129 2.26 -2.74 -1.50
C LYS A 129 2.19 -1.66 -0.44
N ASP A 130 3.25 -0.88 -0.28
CA ASP A 130 3.25 0.23 0.67
C ASP A 130 3.53 1.56 -0.02
N VAL A 131 4.75 1.74 -0.52
CA VAL A 131 5.21 3.07 -0.96
C VAL A 131 4.53 3.50 -2.27
N LEU A 132 4.59 2.67 -3.31
CA LEU A 132 4.13 3.03 -4.65
C LEU A 132 2.61 3.17 -4.73
N ILE A 133 1.86 2.26 -4.10
CA ILE A 133 0.39 2.33 -4.10
C ILE A 133 -0.13 3.60 -3.43
N LYS A 134 0.51 4.04 -2.34
CA LYS A 134 0.13 5.28 -1.65
C LYS A 134 0.45 6.50 -2.52
N SER A 135 1.67 6.57 -3.04
CA SER A 135 2.09 7.72 -3.83
C SER A 135 1.29 7.85 -5.14
N ASP A 136 0.99 6.73 -5.81
CA ASP A 136 0.13 6.70 -7.00
C ASP A 136 -1.29 7.18 -6.68
N LYS A 137 -1.97 6.58 -5.69
CA LYS A 137 -3.34 6.98 -5.31
C LYS A 137 -3.44 8.46 -4.96
N MET A 138 -2.49 8.98 -4.17
CA MET A 138 -2.54 10.37 -3.71
C MET A 138 -2.26 11.37 -4.83
N THR A 139 -1.32 11.06 -5.73
CA THR A 139 -1.01 11.96 -6.85
C THR A 139 -2.12 11.93 -7.90
N MET A 140 -2.64 10.74 -8.23
CA MET A 140 -3.75 10.60 -9.18
C MET A 140 -5.06 11.20 -8.67
N ALA A 141 -5.33 11.15 -7.36
CA ALA A 141 -6.48 11.85 -6.76
C ALA A 141 -6.43 13.38 -6.98
N ASN A 142 -5.24 13.91 -7.27
CA ASN A 142 -5.02 15.33 -7.56
C ASN A 142 -4.64 15.58 -9.03
N SER A 143 -4.87 14.61 -9.93
CA SER A 143 -4.51 14.70 -11.36
C SER A 143 -3.01 14.98 -11.61
N ILE A 144 -2.13 14.53 -10.71
CA ILE A 144 -0.68 14.64 -10.84
C ILE A 144 -0.10 13.28 -11.24
N GLU A 145 0.71 13.24 -12.30
CA GLU A 145 1.45 12.03 -12.69
C GLU A 145 2.77 11.93 -11.89
N LEU A 146 2.88 10.90 -11.05
CA LEU A 146 4.13 10.55 -10.37
C LEU A 146 5.07 9.74 -11.29
N ARG A 147 6.33 10.15 -11.40
CA ARG A 147 7.39 9.37 -12.04
C ARG A 147 8.45 8.96 -11.03
N VAL A 148 8.92 7.72 -11.13
CA VAL A 148 9.91 7.10 -10.23
C VAL A 148 11.14 6.61 -11.01
N PRO A 149 12.03 7.52 -11.48
CA PRO A 149 13.12 7.16 -12.40
C PRO A 149 14.05 6.04 -11.92
N PHE A 150 14.26 5.93 -10.61
CA PHE A 150 15.08 4.86 -10.02
C PHE A 150 14.50 3.45 -10.19
N LEU A 151 13.22 3.33 -10.57
CA LEU A 151 12.56 2.06 -10.86
C LEU A 151 12.45 1.75 -12.35
N ASP A 152 13.15 2.50 -13.22
CA ASP A 152 13.36 2.07 -14.60
C ASP A 152 14.03 0.69 -14.60
N TYR A 153 13.49 -0.25 -15.39
CA TYR A 153 13.93 -1.65 -15.38
C TYR A 153 15.44 -1.77 -15.67
N ARG A 154 16.00 -0.90 -16.53
CA ARG A 154 17.44 -0.90 -16.86
C ARG A 154 18.28 -0.52 -15.65
N ILE A 155 17.81 0.46 -14.87
CA ILE A 155 18.47 0.88 -13.63
C ILE A 155 18.35 -0.22 -12.57
N VAL A 156 17.18 -0.85 -12.44
CA VAL A 156 16.94 -1.93 -11.46
C VAL A 156 17.77 -3.17 -11.78
N GLU A 157 17.84 -3.58 -13.05
CA GLU A 157 18.66 -4.71 -13.50
C GLU A 157 20.15 -4.45 -13.25
N PHE A 158 20.65 -3.26 -13.65
CA PHE A 158 22.02 -2.85 -13.37
C PHE A 158 22.31 -2.79 -11.87
N ALA A 159 21.43 -2.17 -11.08
CA ALA A 159 21.59 -2.09 -9.63
C ALA A 159 21.58 -3.48 -8.98
N SER A 160 20.79 -4.42 -9.50
CA SER A 160 20.73 -5.80 -9.00
C SER A 160 22.02 -6.57 -9.30
N SER A 161 22.73 -6.28 -10.39
CA SER A 161 24.00 -6.93 -10.70
C SER A 161 25.19 -6.46 -9.85
N ILE A 162 25.09 -5.27 -9.22
CA ILE A 162 26.16 -4.72 -8.37
C ILE A 162 26.39 -5.59 -7.13
N PRO A 163 27.65 -5.92 -6.76
CA PRO A 163 27.97 -6.60 -5.50
C PRO A 163 27.44 -5.85 -4.27
N SER A 164 26.88 -6.58 -3.30
CA SER A 164 26.32 -5.96 -2.08
C SER A 164 27.32 -5.17 -1.25
N SER A 165 28.60 -5.56 -1.27
CA SER A 165 29.70 -4.82 -0.62
C SER A 165 29.92 -3.40 -1.18
N LEU A 166 29.40 -3.11 -2.38
CA LEU A 166 29.40 -1.78 -2.97
C LEU A 166 28.09 -1.02 -2.73
N LYS A 167 26.99 -1.73 -2.43
CA LYS A 167 25.72 -1.13 -2.03
C LYS A 167 25.76 -0.66 -0.58
N TYR A 168 26.35 -1.48 0.28
CA TYR A 168 26.51 -1.28 1.72
C TYR A 168 27.95 -1.59 2.13
N ARG A 169 28.66 -0.62 2.69
CA ARG A 169 30.07 -0.77 3.08
C ARG A 169 30.31 -0.27 4.50
N GLY A 170 30.47 -1.18 5.46
CA GLY A 170 30.47 -0.83 6.89
C GLY A 170 29.13 -0.17 7.23
N ASN A 171 29.13 0.99 7.89
CA ASN A 171 27.90 1.75 8.15
C ASN A 171 27.54 2.76 7.03
N ASN A 172 28.13 2.63 5.84
CA ASN A 172 27.85 3.53 4.72
C ASN A 172 26.85 2.91 3.74
N GLU A 173 25.57 3.25 3.94
CA GLU A 173 24.50 2.94 3.00
C GLU A 173 24.65 3.71 1.68
N LYS A 174 24.16 3.11 0.57
CA LYS A 174 24.16 3.70 -0.77
C LYS A 174 25.59 4.08 -1.21
N TYR A 175 26.59 3.29 -0.82
CA TYR A 175 28.01 3.65 -0.98
C TYR A 175 28.37 3.97 -2.43
N ILE A 176 28.07 3.05 -3.36
CA ILE A 176 28.37 3.24 -4.79
C ILE A 176 27.58 4.39 -5.39
N LEU A 177 26.32 4.61 -4.98
CA LEU A 177 25.50 5.71 -5.46
C LEU A 177 26.09 7.06 -5.04
N LYS A 178 26.49 7.21 -3.77
CA LYS A 178 27.17 8.42 -3.30
C LYS A 178 28.48 8.66 -4.04
N LYS A 179 29.24 7.59 -4.33
CA LYS A 179 30.50 7.69 -5.07
C LYS A 179 30.26 8.14 -6.52
N ALA A 180 29.25 7.59 -7.19
CA ALA A 180 28.91 7.92 -8.58
C ALA A 180 28.50 9.39 -8.77
N PHE A 181 27.88 10.00 -7.76
CA PHE A 181 27.42 11.40 -7.78
C PHE A 181 28.33 12.35 -7.00
N LYS A 182 29.54 11.93 -6.61
CA LYS A 182 30.43 12.72 -5.75
C LYS A 182 30.77 14.08 -6.35
N ASP A 183 30.93 14.15 -7.67
CA ASP A 183 31.34 15.35 -8.38
C ASP A 183 30.14 16.21 -8.83
N THR A 184 28.91 15.69 -8.70
CA THR A 184 27.67 16.40 -9.05
C THR A 184 26.96 16.98 -7.83
N LEU A 185 26.99 16.27 -6.70
CA LEU A 185 26.26 16.65 -5.49
C LEU A 185 27.17 17.32 -4.46
N PRO A 186 26.70 18.36 -3.75
CA PRO A 186 27.46 18.95 -2.65
C PRO A 186 27.82 17.93 -1.55
N SER A 187 28.97 18.13 -0.91
CA SER A 187 29.49 17.24 0.14
C SER A 187 28.51 17.05 1.31
N PHE A 188 27.75 18.09 1.67
CA PHE A 188 26.76 18.00 2.75
C PHE A 188 25.59 17.06 2.40
N VAL A 189 25.22 16.93 1.12
CA VAL A 189 24.18 16.00 0.66
C VAL A 189 24.68 14.56 0.72
N LEU A 190 25.91 14.34 0.27
CA LEU A 190 26.56 13.02 0.25
C LEU A 190 26.78 12.45 1.67
N ASN A 191 27.10 13.34 2.62
CA ASN A 191 27.38 12.99 4.01
C ASN A 191 26.14 13.03 4.91
N ARG A 192 24.98 13.44 4.38
CA ARG A 192 23.74 13.52 5.15
C ARG A 192 23.33 12.13 5.63
N LYS A 193 22.96 12.03 6.91
CA LYS A 193 22.34 10.81 7.45
C LYS A 193 21.02 10.53 6.71
N LYS A 194 20.74 9.25 6.47
CA LYS A 194 19.46 8.83 5.90
C LYS A 194 18.36 9.31 6.83
N ASN A 195 17.48 10.13 6.28
CA ASN A 195 16.24 10.52 6.94
C ASN A 195 15.11 10.00 6.07
N GLY A 196 14.17 9.27 6.68
CA GLY A 196 12.95 8.86 6.01
C GLY A 196 11.99 10.03 5.85
N PHE A 197 10.77 9.71 5.43
CA PHE A 197 9.63 10.62 5.47
C PHE A 197 8.67 10.14 6.56
N PRO A 198 9.02 10.28 7.86
CA PRO A 198 8.14 9.82 8.91
C PRO A 198 6.86 10.65 8.87
N VAL A 199 5.71 9.99 8.97
CA VAL A 199 4.45 10.68 9.26
C VAL A 199 4.64 11.38 10.60
N PRO A 200 4.38 12.70 10.71
CA PRO A 200 4.54 13.45 11.94
C PRO A 200 3.37 13.15 12.89
N LEU A 201 3.23 11.87 13.28
CA LEU A 201 2.15 11.38 14.12
C LEU A 201 2.10 12.13 15.46
N SER A 202 3.25 12.55 16.00
CA SER A 202 3.27 13.36 17.22
C SER A 202 2.58 14.72 17.09
N SER A 203 2.62 15.30 15.89
CA SER A 203 1.98 16.60 15.59
C SER A 203 0.53 16.40 15.16
N LEU A 204 0.23 15.32 14.43
CA LEU A 204 -1.12 14.99 13.97
C LEU A 204 -2.01 14.42 15.08
N LEU A 205 -1.45 13.60 15.96
CA LEU A 205 -2.15 12.99 17.09
C LEU A 205 -2.09 13.95 18.29
N ASN A 206 -2.63 15.15 18.13
CA ASN A 206 -2.78 16.11 19.22
C ASN A 206 -3.98 15.70 20.12
N LEU A 207 -4.30 16.51 21.13
CA LEU A 207 -5.39 16.21 22.06
C LEU A 207 -6.76 16.12 21.35
N GLU A 208 -6.99 16.94 20.33
CA GLU A 208 -8.23 16.95 19.55
C GLU A 208 -8.39 15.64 18.78
N PHE A 209 -7.34 15.21 18.07
CA PHE A 209 -7.34 13.91 17.40
C PHE A 209 -7.56 12.76 18.38
N LYS A 210 -6.94 12.81 19.57
CA LYS A 210 -7.14 11.77 20.59
C LYS A 210 -8.61 11.65 20.99
N ASN A 211 -9.28 12.79 21.21
CA ASN A 211 -10.69 12.82 21.58
C ASN A 211 -11.56 12.32 20.42
N PHE A 212 -11.36 12.84 19.21
CA PHE A 212 -12.04 12.38 18.00
C PHE A 212 -11.92 10.87 17.80
N ALA A 213 -10.69 10.33 17.85
CA ALA A 213 -10.45 8.91 17.68
C ALA A 213 -11.13 8.07 18.78
N LYS A 214 -11.14 8.57 20.01
CA LYS A 214 -11.80 7.91 21.15
C LYS A 214 -13.32 7.87 20.94
N ASP A 215 -13.91 8.98 20.53
CA ASP A 215 -15.36 9.10 20.32
C ASP A 215 -15.82 8.18 19.20
N ILE A 216 -15.06 8.09 18.10
CA ILE A 216 -15.34 7.18 16.99
C ILE A 216 -15.21 5.71 17.43
N LEU A 217 -14.06 5.33 18.00
CA LEU A 217 -13.76 3.93 18.33
C LEU A 217 -14.59 3.37 19.48
N LEU A 218 -15.00 4.20 20.44
CA LEU A 218 -15.87 3.81 21.55
C LEU A 218 -17.35 4.14 21.32
N SER A 219 -17.73 4.63 20.14
CA SER A 219 -19.13 4.85 19.78
C SER A 219 -19.93 3.55 19.81
N GLN A 220 -21.23 3.65 20.05
CA GLN A 220 -22.15 2.50 20.02
C GLN A 220 -22.08 1.77 18.67
N LYS A 221 -21.93 2.51 17.57
CA LYS A 221 -21.80 1.97 16.21
C LYS A 221 -20.58 1.04 16.10
N SER A 222 -19.40 1.54 16.46
CA SER A 222 -18.14 0.76 16.47
C SER A 222 -18.23 -0.47 17.38
N LEU A 223 -18.72 -0.29 18.62
CA LEU A 223 -18.84 -1.38 19.60
C LEU A 223 -19.83 -2.47 19.16
N SER A 224 -20.94 -2.09 18.51
CA SER A 224 -21.95 -3.03 18.04
C SER A 224 -21.46 -4.00 16.96
N ARG A 225 -20.38 -3.65 16.23
CA ARG A 225 -19.76 -4.54 15.23
C ARG A 225 -19.10 -5.76 15.87
N GLY A 226 -18.70 -5.67 17.14
CA GLY A 226 -18.04 -6.76 17.86
C GLY A 226 -16.62 -7.10 17.38
N TYR A 227 -15.99 -6.23 16.57
CA TYR A 227 -14.64 -6.44 16.05
C TYR A 227 -13.55 -6.24 17.09
N PHE A 228 -13.74 -5.27 17.99
CA PHE A 228 -12.73 -4.85 18.97
C PHE A 228 -13.22 -4.99 20.41
N ASN A 229 -12.34 -5.45 21.28
CA ASN A 229 -12.56 -5.49 22.71
C ASN A 229 -12.56 -4.06 23.30
N LYS A 230 -13.71 -3.62 23.82
CA LYS A 230 -13.87 -2.29 24.43
C LYS A 230 -12.81 -1.99 25.49
N GLN A 231 -12.54 -2.94 26.39
CA GLN A 231 -11.61 -2.73 27.50
C GLN A 231 -10.18 -2.51 27.01
N TYR A 232 -9.79 -3.19 25.92
CA TYR A 232 -8.51 -2.99 25.27
C TYR A 232 -8.40 -1.56 24.69
N ILE A 233 -9.42 -1.10 23.95
CA ILE A 233 -9.45 0.25 23.37
C ILE A 233 -9.37 1.32 24.47
N GLU A 234 -10.13 1.19 25.55
CA GLU A 234 -10.05 2.11 26.68
C GLU A 234 -8.65 2.16 27.30
N ASN A 235 -8.02 0.99 27.49
CA ASN A 235 -6.66 0.91 28.03
C ASN A 235 -5.62 1.51 27.07
N LEU A 236 -5.84 1.41 25.76
CA LEU A 236 -5.00 2.01 24.73
C LEU A 236 -4.99 3.54 24.87
N PHE A 237 -6.16 4.16 25.07
CA PHE A 237 -6.28 5.61 25.27
C PHE A 237 -5.80 6.10 26.65
N LYS A 238 -5.87 5.26 27.70
CA LYS A 238 -5.27 5.57 29.02
C LYS A 238 -3.75 5.61 28.95
N LYS A 239 -3.14 4.68 28.22
CA LYS A 239 -1.68 4.56 28.05
C LYS A 239 -1.10 5.39 26.90
N TYR A 240 -1.96 6.11 26.18
CA TYR A 240 -1.57 6.84 24.98
C TYR A 240 -0.61 7.99 25.29
N ASN A 241 0.44 8.09 24.47
CA ASN A 241 1.23 9.31 24.29
C ASN A 241 1.47 9.54 22.79
N SER A 242 1.57 10.80 22.36
CA SER A 242 1.54 11.19 20.93
C SER A 242 2.74 10.72 20.11
N THR A 243 3.84 10.33 20.75
CA THR A 243 5.06 9.82 20.10
C THR A 243 5.17 8.29 20.12
N SER A 244 4.22 7.57 20.73
CA SER A 244 4.36 6.14 21.00
C SER A 244 3.91 5.23 19.86
N TYR A 245 4.46 4.02 19.91
CA TYR A 245 3.85 2.78 19.42
C TYR A 245 2.31 2.74 19.54
N LYS A 246 1.73 3.25 20.63
CA LYS A 246 0.27 3.28 20.86
C LYS A 246 -0.47 4.26 19.95
N GLY A 247 0.17 5.36 19.55
CA GLY A 247 -0.41 6.28 18.57
C GLY A 247 -0.59 5.65 17.19
N ARG A 248 0.37 4.83 16.74
CA ARG A 248 0.25 4.03 15.51
C ARG A 248 -0.89 3.02 15.59
N GLN A 249 -1.04 2.36 16.74
CA GLN A 249 -2.15 1.43 16.98
C GLN A 249 -3.51 2.13 16.90
N ILE A 250 -3.67 3.28 17.57
CA ILE A 250 -4.91 4.06 17.51
C ILE A 250 -5.21 4.53 16.08
N TRP A 251 -4.22 5.05 15.37
CA TRP A 251 -4.38 5.49 13.98
C TRP A 251 -4.89 4.37 13.08
N LEU A 252 -4.31 3.17 13.19
CA LEU A 252 -4.72 2.01 12.40
C LEU A 252 -6.16 1.62 12.67
N LEU A 253 -6.55 1.54 13.95
CA LEU A 253 -7.92 1.20 14.35
C LEU A 253 -8.92 2.25 13.88
N LEU A 254 -8.59 3.53 14.04
CA LEU A 254 -9.44 4.63 13.58
C LEU A 254 -9.64 4.56 12.06
N THR A 255 -8.54 4.38 11.30
CA THR A 255 -8.60 4.27 9.83
C THR A 255 -9.51 3.13 9.41
N PHE A 256 -9.43 1.98 10.10
CA PHE A 256 -10.28 0.83 9.82
C PHE A 256 -11.76 1.10 10.14
N GLU A 257 -12.08 1.73 11.27
CA GLU A 257 -13.47 2.07 11.62
C GLU A 257 -14.06 3.11 10.65
N LEU A 258 -13.29 4.15 10.28
CA LEU A 258 -13.72 5.11 9.27
C LEU A 258 -13.96 4.44 7.91
N TRP A 259 -13.10 3.51 7.51
CA TRP A 259 -13.31 2.72 6.29
C TRP A 259 -14.62 1.92 6.35
N ASN A 260 -14.95 1.29 7.49
CA ASN A 260 -16.22 0.58 7.64
C ASN A 260 -17.41 1.54 7.52
N ARG A 261 -17.35 2.72 8.12
CA ARG A 261 -18.41 3.72 7.97
C ARG A 261 -18.61 4.11 6.51
N ILE A 262 -17.52 4.49 5.86
CA ILE A 262 -17.54 4.99 4.48
C ILE A 262 -17.94 3.94 3.46
N PHE A 263 -17.51 2.68 3.62
CA PHE A 263 -17.64 1.67 2.55
C PHE A 263 -18.55 0.49 2.89
N ILE A 264 -18.81 0.22 4.17
CA ILE A 264 -19.69 -0.87 4.60
C ILE A 264 -21.06 -0.33 4.99
N ASP A 265 -21.11 0.76 5.75
CA ASP A 265 -22.38 1.32 6.20
C ASP A 265 -23.04 2.19 5.12
N SER A 266 -22.23 2.96 4.37
CA SER A 266 -22.71 3.82 3.29
C SER A 266 -23.09 2.99 2.07
N SER A 267 -24.22 2.30 2.16
CA SER A 267 -24.92 1.75 1.01
C SER A 267 -25.80 2.79 0.29
N ASN A 268 -25.80 4.08 0.70
CA ASN A 268 -26.54 5.15 0.00
C ASN A 268 -26.23 6.63 0.42
N ALA A 269 -25.07 6.96 1.01
CA ALA A 269 -24.75 8.35 1.38
C ALA A 269 -23.50 8.86 0.65
N SER A 270 -23.59 10.05 0.05
CA SER A 270 -22.48 10.72 -0.61
C SER A 270 -21.35 11.02 0.37
N LEU A 271 -20.12 10.67 -0.01
CA LEU A 271 -18.86 10.87 0.72
C LEU A 271 -18.65 12.30 1.27
N ASP A 272 -19.35 13.30 0.72
CA ASP A 272 -19.17 14.71 1.04
C ASP A 272 -19.71 15.11 2.44
N GLU A 273 -20.69 14.38 3.00
CA GLU A 273 -21.30 14.77 4.30
C GLU A 273 -20.48 14.33 5.53
N GLU A 274 -19.70 13.25 5.44
CA GLU A 274 -18.84 12.81 6.57
C GLU A 274 -17.45 13.45 6.53
N MET A 275 -16.96 13.84 5.36
CA MET A 275 -15.64 14.49 5.22
C MET A 275 -15.64 15.99 5.53
N SER A 276 -16.80 16.66 5.60
CA SER A 276 -16.89 18.07 5.98
C SER A 276 -16.61 18.36 7.46
N VAL A 277 -16.35 17.31 8.26
CA VAL A 277 -16.06 17.39 9.70
C VAL A 277 -14.57 17.12 10.01
N ILE A 278 -13.75 16.86 8.99
CA ILE A 278 -12.28 16.73 9.10
C ILE A 278 -11.62 17.97 8.52
#